data_AF-A0A661SFD4-F1
#
_entry.id   AF-A0A661SFD4-F1
#
_cell.length_a   1.000
_cell.length_b   1.000
_cell.length_c   1.000
_cell.angle_alpha   90.00
_cell.angle_beta   90.00
_cell.angle_gamma   90.00
#
_symmetry.space_group_name_H-M   'P 1'
#
loop_
_entity.id
_entity.type
_entity.pdbx_description
1 polymer ?
#
loop_
_entity_poly.entity_id
_entity_poly.type
_entity_poly.pdbx_seq_one_letter_code
_entity_poly.pdbx_strand_id
1 'polypeptide(L)' 'MTPQDCLIVIDEIQRLPELLNEVHRLIEGRKIHFLMTGSSARKIRRGRINLLGGRARTTYIP' A
#
# COMPACT_ATOMS: atom_id res chain seq x y z
N MET A 1 15.52 17.53 3.40
CA MET A 1 14.25 16.82 3.14
C MET A 1 13.48 17.71 2.19
N THR A 2 13.38 17.33 0.93
CA THR A 2 12.48 18.05 0.02
C THR A 2 11.05 17.60 0.35
N PRO A 3 10.00 18.37 -0.02
CA PRO A 3 8.61 17.93 0.13
C PRO A 3 8.28 16.62 -0.60
N GLN A 4 9.21 16.13 -1.44
CA GLN A 4 9.12 14.88 -2.19
C GLN A 4 9.48 13.64 -1.36
N ASP A 5 9.98 13.82 -0.12
CA ASP A 5 10.33 12.73 0.80
C ASP A 5 9.20 12.39 1.80
N CYS A 6 7.95 12.73 1.48
CA CYS A 6 6.82 12.46 2.38
C CYS A 6 6.38 10.99 2.25
N LEU A 7 6.82 10.16 3.21
CA LEU A 7 6.35 8.79 3.36
C LEU A 7 5.00 8.79 4.12
N ILE A 8 3.94 8.30 3.46
CA ILE A 8 2.63 8.12 4.10
C ILE A 8 2.54 6.71 4.68
N VAL A 9 2.37 6.62 6.00
CA VAL A 9 2.22 5.34 6.70
C VAL A 9 0.74 5.06 6.97
N ILE A 10 0.24 3.89 6.54
CA ILE A 10 -1.13 3.44 6.82
C ILE A 10 -1.05 2.16 7.63
N ASP A 11 -1.54 2.22 8.87
CA ASP A 11 -1.57 1.06 9.76
C ASP A 11 -2.83 0.21 9.52
N GLU A 12 -2.70 -1.12 9.57
CA GLU A 12 -3.81 -2.07 9.46
C GLU A 12 -4.68 -1.89 8.19
N ILE A 13 -4.06 -1.73 7.01
CA ILE A 13 -4.75 -1.45 5.73
C ILE A 13 -5.86 -2.47 5.39
N GLN A 14 -5.78 -3.69 5.91
CA GLN A 14 -6.82 -4.72 5.77
C GLN A 14 -8.18 -4.32 6.37
N ARG A 15 -8.24 -3.31 7.25
CA ARG A 15 -9.51 -2.79 7.79
C ARG A 15 -10.25 -1.94 6.77
N LEU A 16 -9.55 -1.37 5.79
CA LEU A 16 -10.08 -0.49 4.74
C LEU A 16 -9.55 -0.93 3.37
N PRO A 17 -9.94 -2.12 2.88
CA PRO A 17 -9.43 -2.67 1.63
C PRO A 17 -9.75 -1.81 0.40
N GLU A 18 -10.85 -1.03 0.42
CA GLU A 18 -11.20 -0.08 -0.64
C GLU A 18 -10.15 1.02 -0.86
N LEU A 19 -9.39 1.38 0.20
CA LEU A 19 -8.36 2.43 0.14
C LEU A 19 -7.17 2.04 -0.74
N LEU A 20 -6.97 0.74 -0.98
CA LEU A 20 -5.87 0.22 -1.80
C LEU A 20 -5.95 0.68 -3.26
N ASN A 21 -7.16 0.89 -3.78
CA ASN A 21 -7.34 1.46 -5.12
C ASN A 21 -6.90 2.93 -5.18
N GLU A 22 -7.14 3.70 -4.13
CA GLU A 22 -6.75 5.11 -4.07
C GLU A 22 -5.25 5.26 -3.84
N VAL A 23 -4.68 4.45 -2.93
CA VAL A 23 -3.23 4.34 -2.75
C VAL A 23 -2.55 4.05 -4.09
N HIS A 24 -3.10 3.11 -4.88
CA HIS A 24 -2.58 2.82 -6.21
C HIS A 24 -2.61 4.04 -7.15
N ARG A 25 -3.74 4.75 -7.23
CA ARG A 25 -3.87 5.98 -8.04
C ARG A 25 -2.88 7.06 -7.63
N LEU A 26 -2.66 7.24 -6.32
CA LEU A 26 -1.72 8.24 -5.78
C LEU A 26 -0.26 7.88 -6.06
N ILE A 27 0.10 6.59 -5.98
CA ILE A 27 1.43 6.11 -6.38
C ILE A 27 1.67 6.35 -7.87
N GLU A 28 0.70 6.03 -8.73
CA GLU A 28 0.87 6.14 -10.18
C GLU A 28 0.89 7.59 -10.66
N GLY A 29 -0.13 8.37 -10.26
CA GLY A 29 -0.37 9.72 -10.75
C GLY A 29 0.45 10.79 -10.02
N ARG A 30 0.84 10.57 -8.76
CA ARG A 30 1.53 11.58 -7.94
C ARG A 30 2.90 11.13 -7.42
N LYS A 31 3.34 9.89 -7.68
CA LYS A 31 4.62 9.34 -7.23
C LYS A 31 4.83 9.42 -5.71
N ILE A 32 3.74 9.34 -4.95
CA ILE A 32 3.79 9.35 -3.48
C ILE A 32 4.27 7.99 -2.98
N HIS A 33 5.09 7.99 -1.93
CA HIS A 33 5.56 6.78 -1.27
C HIS A 33 4.64 6.40 -0.11
N PHE A 34 4.24 5.13 -0.08
CA PHE A 34 3.40 4.57 0.98
C PHE A 34 4.12 3.43 1.69
N LEU A 35 4.00 3.38 3.01
CA LEU A 35 4.25 2.21 3.84
C LEU A 35 2.91 1.74 4.39
N MET A 36 2.52 0.51 4.10
CA MET A 36 1.28 -0.07 4.60
C MET A 36 1.61 -1.26 5.48
N THR A 37 1.01 -1.31 6.67
CA THR A 37 1.15 -2.45 7.59
C THR A 37 -0.15 -3.26 7.59
N GLY A 38 -0.06 -4.47 8.13
CA GLY A 38 -1.25 -5.25 8.43
C GLY A 38 -0.93 -6.56 9.13
N SER A 39 -1.58 -6.78 10.27
CA SER A 39 -1.53 -8.04 11.05
C SER A 39 -1.89 -9.29 10.23
N SER A 40 -2.61 -9.13 9.10
CA SER A 40 -2.87 -10.25 8.19
C SER A 40 -2.79 -9.84 6.71
N ALA A 41 -1.62 -10.03 6.11
CA ALA A 41 -1.41 -9.91 4.66
C ALA A 41 -2.33 -10.83 3.83
N ARG A 42 -2.90 -11.89 4.42
CA ARG A 42 -3.83 -12.81 3.76
C ARG A 42 -5.20 -12.16 3.48
N LYS A 43 -5.67 -11.25 4.34
CA LYS A 43 -6.91 -10.49 4.12
C LYS A 43 -6.74 -9.48 2.98
N ILE A 44 -5.55 -8.89 2.86
CA ILE A 44 -5.17 -7.96 1.80
C ILE A 44 -5.14 -8.68 0.44
N ARG A 45 -4.45 -9.84 0.34
CA ARG A 45 -4.31 -10.60 -0.91
C ARG A 45 -5.62 -11.12 -1.51
N ARG A 46 -6.64 -11.40 -0.68
CA ARG A 46 -7.96 -11.87 -1.16
C ARG A 46 -8.73 -10.78 -1.91
N GLY A 47 -8.41 -9.50 -1.69
CA GLY A 47 -9.14 -8.35 -2.25
C GLY A 47 -8.83 -7.99 -3.71
N ARG A 48 -8.21 -8.88 -4.51
CA ARG A 48 -7.88 -8.63 -5.93
C ARG A 48 -7.03 -7.38 -6.18
N ILE A 49 -6.19 -6.98 -5.23
CA ILE A 49 -5.24 -5.90 -5.47
C ILE A 49 -4.16 -6.53 -6.34
N ASN A 50 -4.23 -6.31 -7.65
CA ASN A 50 -3.11 -6.54 -8.53
C ASN A 50 -2.05 -5.55 -8.06
N LEU A 51 -1.18 -5.97 -7.13
CA LEU A 51 -0.39 -5.10 -6.26
C LEU A 51 0.55 -4.23 -7.11
N LEU A 52 0.03 -3.09 -7.54
CA LEU A 52 0.76 -2.00 -8.16
C LEU A 52 1.54 -2.43 -9.43
N GLY A 53 0.98 -3.35 -10.23
CA GLY A 53 1.62 -3.81 -11.47
C GLY A 53 3.01 -4.42 -11.27
N GLY A 54 3.27 -5.07 -10.13
CA GLY A 54 4.56 -5.69 -9.81
C GLY A 54 5.56 -4.78 -9.09
N ARG A 55 5.17 -3.55 -8.71
CA ARG A 55 6.04 -2.60 -8.01
C ARG A 55 5.94 -2.67 -6.49
N ALA A 56 4.94 -3.37 -5.96
CA ALA A 56 4.82 -3.59 -4.52
C ALA A 56 5.72 -4.75 -4.09
N ARG A 57 6.64 -4.51 -3.15
CA ARG A 57 7.32 -5.59 -2.43
C ARG A 57 6.49 -6.00 -1.22
N THR A 58 6.02 -7.24 -1.21
CA THR A 58 5.34 -7.82 -0.04
C THR A 58 6.35 -8.64 0.74
N THR A 59 6.64 -8.22 1.98
CA THR A 59 7.47 -9.01 2.91
C THR A 59 6.56 -9.50 4.01
N TYR A 60 6.50 -10.82 4.22
CA TYR A 60 5.88 -11.42 5.40
C TYR A 60 7.00 -11.68 6.40
N ILE A 61 6.94 -11.02 7.55
CA ILE A 61 7.84 -11.33 8.66
C ILE A 61 7.11 -12.39 9.49
N PRO A 62 7.65 -13.62 9.59
CA PRO A 62 7.02 -14.72 10.32
C PRO A 62 6.96 -14.47 11.83
#